data_AF-A0A1Z9F3N9-F1
#
_entry.id   AF-A0A1Z9F3N9-F1
#
_cell.length_a   1.000
_cell.length_b   1.000
_cell.length_c   1.000
_cell.angle_alpha   90.00
_cell.angle_beta   90.00
_cell.angle_gamma   90.00
#
_symmetry.space_group_name_H-M   'P 1'
#
loop_
_entity.id
_entity.type
_entity.pdbx_description
1 polymer ?
#
loop_
_entity_poly.entity_id
_entity_poly.type
_entity_poly.pdbx_seq_one_letter_code
_entity_poly.pdbx_strand_id
1 'polypeptide(L)'
;MSMRNYNDEEYRKFRISVLKRDKFKCRMPECGSKRNLNVHHIQTWARASSLRYEPANGITLCRYCHKSINGKEHHYENLFRKIIDG
;
A
#
# COMPACT_ATOMS: atom_id res chain seq x y z
N MET A 1 5.13 -21.02 -2.16
CA MET A 1 4.41 -19.87 -1.57
C MET A 1 5.39 -19.12 -0.67
N SER A 2 5.89 -17.96 -1.08
CA SER A 2 6.90 -17.26 -0.26
C SER A 2 6.23 -16.66 0.99
N MET A 3 6.60 -17.19 2.15
CA MET A 3 6.23 -16.69 3.47
C MET A 3 6.48 -15.17 3.54
N ARG A 4 5.51 -14.39 4.02
CA ARG A 4 5.69 -12.95 4.27
C ARG A 4 6.66 -12.80 5.45
N ASN A 5 7.94 -12.56 5.18
CA ASN A 5 8.90 -12.31 6.25
C ASN A 5 8.85 -10.83 6.66
N TYR A 6 8.09 -10.52 7.70
CA TYR A 6 7.95 -9.16 8.21
C TYR A 6 9.22 -8.60 8.86
N ASN A 7 10.23 -9.46 9.10
CA ASN A 7 11.57 -9.07 9.57
C ASN A 7 12.55 -8.76 8.44
N ASP A 8 12.11 -8.83 7.18
CA ASP A 8 12.92 -8.47 6.03
C ASP A 8 13.21 -6.96 6.07
N GLU A 9 14.50 -6.61 6.02
CA GLU A 9 14.96 -5.22 5.96
C GLU A 9 14.36 -4.50 4.75
N GLU A 10 14.18 -5.22 3.64
CA GLU A 10 13.57 -4.70 2.41
C GLU A 10 12.10 -4.37 2.61
N TYR A 11 11.37 -5.18 3.38
CA TYR A 11 9.98 -4.86 3.74
C TYR A 11 9.89 -3.61 4.61
N ARG A 12 10.82 -3.42 5.55
CA ARG A 12 10.90 -2.22 6.38
C ARG A 12 11.19 -0.97 5.55
N LYS A 13 12.19 -1.05 4.64
CA LYS A 13 12.53 0.04 3.71
C LYS A 13 11.33 0.38 2.83
N PHE A 14 10.74 -0.60 2.18
CA PHE A 14 9.53 -0.44 1.38
C PHE A 14 8.42 0.28 2.16
N ARG A 15 8.08 -0.23 3.36
CA ARG A 15 7.01 0.34 4.19
C ARG A 15 7.29 1.80 4.55
N ILE A 16 8.52 2.11 4.94
CA ILE A 16 8.92 3.48 5.31
C ILE A 16 8.90 4.40 4.08
N SER A 17 9.40 3.94 2.93
CA SER A 17 9.40 4.70 1.68
C SER A 17 7.98 5.10 1.25
N VAL A 18 7.03 4.15 1.30
CA VAL A 18 5.62 4.42 0.99
C VAL A 18 5.01 5.43 1.97
N LEU A 19 5.20 5.23 3.28
CA LEU A 19 4.68 6.16 4.29
C LEU A 19 5.25 7.57 4.16
N LYS A 20 6.55 7.69 3.85
CA LYS A 20 7.22 8.98 3.63
C LYS A 20 6.65 9.68 2.39
N ARG A 21 6.54 8.99 1.25
CA ARG A 21 5.94 9.52 0.01
C ARG A 21 4.53 10.06 0.29
N ASP A 22 3.75 9.29 1.03
CA ASP A 22 2.35 9.63 1.34
C ASP A 22 2.20 10.60 2.51
N LYS A 23 3.31 11.16 3.02
CA LYS A 23 3.35 12.12 4.13
C LYS A 23 2.65 11.61 5.39
N PHE A 24 2.77 10.31 5.66
CA PHE A 24 2.12 9.60 6.77
C PHE A 24 0.62 9.92 6.86
N LYS A 25 -0.06 9.87 5.72
CA LYS A 25 -1.49 10.17 5.60
C LYS A 25 -2.17 9.13 4.71
N CYS A 26 -3.38 8.74 5.07
CA CYS A 26 -4.24 7.94 4.23
C CYS A 26 -4.44 8.64 2.88
N ARG A 27 -4.13 7.95 1.79
CA ARG A 27 -4.24 8.45 0.42
C ARG A 27 -5.59 8.13 -0.24
N MET A 28 -6.48 7.42 0.45
CA MET A 28 -7.87 7.27 -0.01
C MET A 28 -8.50 8.66 -0.15
N PRO A 29 -9.19 8.94 -1.28
CA PRO A 29 -9.96 10.17 -1.45
C PRO A 29 -10.88 10.41 -0.25
N GLU A 30 -11.01 11.69 0.14
CA GLU A 30 -11.90 12.14 1.23
C GLU A 30 -11.59 11.61 2.65
N CYS A 31 -10.58 10.76 2.84
CA CYS A 31 -10.23 10.27 4.17
C CYS A 31 -9.13 11.10 4.84
N GLY A 32 -7.91 11.04 4.30
CA GLY A 32 -6.78 11.80 4.83
C GLY A 32 -6.39 11.55 6.29
N SER A 33 -6.84 10.46 6.92
CA SER A 33 -6.48 10.15 8.31
C SER A 33 -4.97 9.95 8.49
N LYS A 34 -4.43 10.37 9.63
CA LYS A 34 -3.03 10.14 10.05
C LYS A 34 -2.90 9.02 11.10
N ARG A 35 -4.00 8.36 11.47
CA ARG A 35 -4.04 7.35 12.53
C ARG A 35 -4.18 5.94 11.94
N ASN A 36 -3.55 4.97 12.60
CA ASN A 36 -3.63 3.54 12.31
C ASN A 36 -3.35 3.21 10.84
N LEU A 37 -2.19 3.69 10.35
CA LEU A 37 -1.78 3.59 8.96
C LEU A 37 -1.16 2.23 8.63
N ASN A 38 -1.54 1.71 7.47
CA ASN A 38 -1.05 0.47 6.89
C ASN A 38 -0.63 0.74 5.44
N VAL A 39 0.35 -0.02 4.96
CA VAL A 39 0.72 -0.01 3.55
C VAL A 39 -0.03 -1.15 2.87
N HIS A 40 -0.85 -0.79 1.89
CA HIS A 40 -1.56 -1.73 1.04
C HIS A 40 -0.78 -1.95 -0.24
N HIS A 41 -0.62 -3.20 -0.66
CA HIS A 41 -0.07 -3.54 -1.97
C HIS A 41 -1.14 -3.36 -3.03
N ILE A 42 -0.88 -2.54 -4.06
CA ILE A 42 -1.82 -2.25 -5.15
C ILE A 42 -1.99 -3.49 -6.03
N GLN A 43 -0.89 -4.04 -6.53
CA GLN A 43 -0.87 -5.37 -7.13
C GLN A 43 -0.59 -6.41 -6.03
N THR A 44 -1.45 -7.42 -5.99
CA THR A 44 -1.36 -8.47 -4.97
C THR A 44 -0.01 -9.18 -4.97
N TRP A 45 0.43 -9.57 -3.78
CA TRP A 45 1.69 -10.28 -3.52
C TRP A 45 1.90 -11.56 -4.37
N ALA A 46 0.82 -12.20 -4.81
CA ALA A 46 0.83 -13.41 -5.63
C ALA A 46 1.06 -13.12 -7.12
N ARG A 47 0.66 -11.94 -7.61
CA ARG A 47 0.72 -11.59 -9.05
C ARG A 47 2.01 -10.89 -9.46
N ALA A 48 2.73 -10.28 -8.52
CA ALA A 48 3.94 -9.52 -8.84
C ALA A 48 5.05 -9.76 -7.81
N SER A 49 5.78 -10.87 -7.96
CA SER A 49 6.93 -11.20 -7.08
C SER A 49 8.05 -10.17 -7.16
N SER A 50 8.29 -9.60 -8.34
CA SER A 50 9.30 -8.56 -8.59
C SER A 50 8.91 -7.18 -8.04
N LEU A 51 7.62 -6.92 -7.77
CA LEU A 51 7.14 -5.59 -7.34
C LEU A 51 6.81 -5.51 -5.84
N ARG A 52 7.18 -6.53 -5.06
CA ARG A 52 6.79 -6.63 -3.64
C ARG A 52 7.33 -5.51 -2.76
N TYR A 53 8.50 -5.01 -3.12
CA TYR A 53 9.22 -3.96 -2.39
C TYR A 53 9.33 -2.66 -3.17
N GLU A 54 8.70 -2.58 -4.35
CA GLU A 54 8.64 -1.35 -5.14
C GLU A 54 7.67 -0.36 -4.49
N PRO A 55 8.13 0.84 -4.06
CA PRO A 55 7.26 1.82 -3.41
C PRO A 55 6.05 2.22 -4.27
N ALA A 56 6.19 2.22 -5.60
CA ALA A 56 5.10 2.48 -6.54
C ALA A 56 3.95 1.46 -6.44
N ASN A 57 4.23 0.25 -5.95
CA ASN A 57 3.22 -0.79 -5.73
C ASN A 57 2.60 -0.74 -4.32
N GLY A 58 2.94 0.25 -3.50
CA GLY A 58 2.39 0.45 -2.16
C GLY A 58 1.62 1.75 -2.03
N ILE A 59 0.53 1.76 -1.27
CA ILE A 59 -0.23 2.96 -0.91
C ILE A 59 -0.56 2.99 0.59
N THR A 60 -0.45 4.16 1.21
CA THR A 60 -0.78 4.35 2.63
C THR A 60 -2.27 4.51 2.83
N LEU A 61 -2.86 3.66 3.66
CA LEU A 61 -4.27 3.68 4.02
C LEU A 61 -4.47 3.56 5.52
N CYS A 62 -5.50 4.21 6.06
CA CYS A 62 -5.91 3.96 7.45
C CYS A 62 -6.57 2.59 7.56
N ARG A 63 -6.65 2.04 8.77
CA ARG A 63 -7.28 0.74 9.05
C ARG A 63 -8.69 0.59 8.44
N TYR A 64 -9.50 1.65 8.45
CA TYR A 64 -10.87 1.62 7.91
C TYR A 64 -10.88 1.49 6.38
N CYS A 65 -10.17 2.38 5.68
CA CYS A 65 -10.05 2.32 4.22
C CYS A 65 -9.37 1.03 3.77
N HIS A 66 -8.34 0.59 4.49
CA HIS A 66 -7.67 -0.68 4.20
C HIS A 66 -8.65 -1.86 4.27
N LYS A 67 -9.50 -1.91 5.32
CA LYS A 67 -10.51 -2.97 5.47
C LYS A 67 -11.60 -2.89 4.39
N SER A 68 -11.98 -1.70 3.93
CA SER A 68 -13.05 -1.53 2.93
C SER A 68 -12.66 -2.01 1.52
N ILE A 69 -11.36 -2.09 1.24
CA ILE A 69 -10.82 -2.53 -0.07
C ILE A 69 -10.67 -4.04 -0.14
N ASN A 70 -10.52 -4.74 0.99
CA ASN A 70 -10.32 -6.19 1.01
C ASN A 70 -11.39 -6.91 0.15
N GLY A 71 -10.95 -7.69 -0.84
CA GLY A 71 -11.82 -8.39 -1.78
C GLY A 71 -12.30 -7.56 -2.98
N LYS A 72 -11.89 -6.30 -3.08
CA LYS A 72 -12.21 -5.35 -4.15
C LYS A 72 -10.97 -4.71 -4.77
N GLU A 73 -9.79 -5.26 -4.51
CA GLU A 73 -8.48 -4.67 -4.86
C GLU A 73 -8.40 -4.28 -6.34
N HIS A 74 -8.90 -5.13 -7.23
CA HIS A 74 -8.93 -4.89 -8.67
C HIS A 74 -9.74 -3.66 -9.09
N HIS A 75 -10.81 -3.29 -8.37
CA HIS A 75 -11.58 -2.08 -8.64
C HIS A 75 -10.80 -0.80 -8.31
N TYR A 76 -9.90 -0.88 -7.33
CA TYR A 76 -9.17 0.27 -6.83
C TYR A 76 -7.75 0.40 -7.41
N GLU A 77 -7.25 -0.60 -8.13
CA GLU A 77 -5.90 -0.59 -8.71
C GLU A 77 -5.64 0.67 -9.54
N ASN A 78 -6.52 0.95 -10.51
CA ASN A 78 -6.38 2.11 -11.39
C ASN A 78 -6.48 3.44 -10.62
N LEU A 79 -7.33 3.50 -9.60
CA LEU A 79 -7.44 4.69 -8.74
C LEU A 79 -6.15 4.92 -7.96
N PHE A 80 -5.60 3.88 -7.34
CA PHE A 80 -4.39 4.00 -6.52
C PHE A 80 -3.16 4.34 -7.35
N ARG A 81 -3.03 3.79 -8.57
CA ARG A 81 -1.97 4.19 -9.51
C ARG A 81 -2.05 5.69 -9.83
N LYS A 82 -3.24 6.18 -10.20
CA LYS A 82 -3.45 7.62 -10.46
C LYS A 82 -3.10 8.51 -9.27
N ILE A 83 -3.29 8.04 -8.04
CA ILE A 83 -2.97 8.79 -6.81
C ILE A 83 -1.47 8.83 -6.50
N ILE A 84 -0.70 7.86 -7.02
CA ILE A 84 0.75 7.74 -6.82
C ILE A 84 1.51 8.43 -7.96
N ASP A 85 1.01 8.29 -9.19
CA ASP A 85 1.63 8.82 -10.41
C ASP A 85 1.35 10.33 -10.60
N GLY A 86 0.37 10.89 -9.88
CA GLY A 86 0.00 12.31 -9.88
C GLY A 86 0.38 13.03 -8.59
#